data_AF-A0A9W6KXJ9-F1
#
_entry.id   AF-A0A9W6KXJ9-F1
#
_cell.length_a   1.000
_cell.length_b   1.000
_cell.length_c   1.000
_cell.angle_alpha   90.00
_cell.angle_beta   90.00
_cell.angle_gamma   90.00
#
_symmetry.space_group_name_H-M   'P 1'
#
loop_
_entity.id
_entity.type
_entity.pdbx_description
1 polymer ?
#
loop_
_entity_poly.entity_id
_entity_poly.type
_entity_poly.pdbx_seq_one_letter_code
_entity_poly.pdbx_strand_id
1 'polypeptide(L)'
;MGSQSRYDRDPSVGDSILAEAQAYSTIAELLDDYRDEIVGDRAVALQIGNVLHSAAIELRGGRALPIGVRRAVRGLANALREIMDPGAVNVPKDHDA
;
A
#
# COMPACT_ATOMS: atom_id res chain seq x y z
N MET A 1 -38.93 6.79 5.72
CA MET A 1 -37.91 5.73 5.75
C MET A 1 -36.98 5.97 4.58
N GLY A 2 -35.84 6.62 4.81
CA GLY A 2 -34.91 7.02 3.75
C GLY A 2 -34.03 5.85 3.34
N SER A 3 -34.15 5.45 2.08
CA SER A 3 -33.22 4.51 1.44
C SER A 3 -31.83 5.15 1.41
N GLN A 4 -30.97 4.79 2.35
CA GLN A 4 -29.54 5.11 2.29
C GLN A 4 -28.96 4.38 1.07
N SER A 5 -28.87 5.11 -0.03
CA SER A 5 -28.39 4.64 -1.31
C SER A 5 -26.95 4.19 -1.16
N ARG A 6 -26.66 2.93 -1.53
CA ARG A 6 -25.31 2.35 -1.47
C ARG A 6 -24.28 3.09 -2.33
N TYR A 7 -24.74 4.02 -3.16
CA TYR A 7 -23.93 4.89 -4.02
C TYR A 7 -23.36 6.13 -3.30
N ASP A 8 -23.82 6.44 -2.09
CA ASP A 8 -23.33 7.60 -1.31
C ASP A 8 -22.04 7.30 -0.53
N ARG A 9 -21.54 6.06 -0.62
CA ARG A 9 -20.38 5.56 0.14
C ARG A 9 -19.21 5.17 -0.76
N ASP A 10 -19.26 5.49 -2.05
CA ASP A 10 -18.09 5.33 -2.91
C ASP A 10 -17.23 6.60 -2.77
N PRO A 11 -16.02 6.52 -2.19
CA PRO A 11 -15.15 7.69 -2.09
C PRO A 11 -14.95 8.27 -3.49
N SER A 12 -14.92 9.60 -3.60
CA SER A 12 -14.70 10.21 -4.91
C SER A 12 -13.37 9.69 -5.48
N VAL A 13 -13.26 9.58 -6.82
CA VAL A 13 -12.02 9.07 -7.46
C VAL A 13 -10.79 9.85 -6.98
N GLY A 14 -10.95 11.14 -6.66
CA GLY A 14 -9.92 11.97 -6.03
C GLY A 14 -9.54 11.49 -4.63
N ASP A 15 -10.52 11.20 -3.77
CA ASP A 15 -10.28 10.68 -2.42
C ASP A 15 -9.59 9.32 -2.45
N SER A 16 -9.94 8.45 -3.40
CA SER A 16 -9.31 7.14 -3.59
C SER A 16 -7.82 7.27 -4.00
N ILE A 17 -7.51 8.22 -4.89
CA ILE A 17 -6.13 8.48 -5.32
C ILE A 17 -5.30 9.08 -4.18
N LEU A 18 -5.88 9.99 -3.40
CA LEU A 18 -5.21 10.56 -2.23
C LEU A 18 -4.94 9.51 -1.14
N ALA A 19 -5.92 8.64 -0.88
CA ALA A 19 -5.75 7.52 0.04
C ALA A 19 -4.65 6.56 -0.43
N GLU A 20 -4.59 6.26 -1.73
CA GLU A 20 -3.52 5.44 -2.32
C GLU A 20 -2.14 6.11 -2.16
N ALA A 21 -2.05 7.41 -2.43
CA ALA A 21 -0.81 8.16 -2.26
C ALA A 21 -0.34 8.20 -0.80
N GLN A 22 -1.29 8.35 0.13
CA GLN A 22 -1.01 8.31 1.56
C GLN A 22 -0.51 6.93 1.99
N ALA A 23 -1.15 5.86 1.53
CA ALA A 23 -0.71 4.49 1.81
C ALA A 23 0.74 4.26 1.34
N TYR A 24 1.11 4.69 0.13
CA TYR A 24 2.50 4.57 -0.34
C TYR A 24 3.50 5.36 0.51
N SER A 25 3.11 6.55 0.98
CA SER A 25 3.96 7.35 1.87
C SER A 25 4.22 6.61 3.18
N THR A 26 3.15 6.12 3.81
CA THR A 26 3.23 5.39 5.07
C THR A 26 4.02 4.08 4.95
N ILE A 27 3.82 3.30 3.89
CA ILE A 27 4.57 2.06 3.67
C ILE A 27 6.06 2.36 3.46
N ALA A 28 6.40 3.44 2.77
CA ALA A 28 7.80 3.85 2.59
C ALA A 28 8.46 4.29 3.90
N GLU A 29 7.74 5.04 4.74
CA GLU A 29 8.21 5.44 6.08
C GLU A 29 8.45 4.21 6.96
N LEU A 30 7.47 3.29 7.02
CA LEU A 30 7.62 2.03 7.76
C LEU A 30 8.78 1.19 7.22
N LEU A 31 8.98 1.16 5.89
CA LEU A 31 10.09 0.43 5.31
C LEU A 31 11.45 1.04 5.72
N ASP A 32 11.57 2.35 5.87
CA ASP A 32 12.84 2.97 6.31
C ASP A 32 13.17 2.61 7.76
N ASP A 33 12.15 2.54 8.61
CA ASP A 33 12.25 2.16 10.03
C ASP A 33 12.57 0.67 10.21
N TYR A 34 11.93 -0.21 9.41
CA TYR A 34 11.99 -1.68 9.56
C TYR A 34 12.69 -2.40 8.39
N ARG A 35 13.55 -1.68 7.64
CA ARG A 35 14.20 -2.20 6.42
C ARG A 35 14.97 -3.51 6.63
N ASP A 36 15.60 -3.65 7.79
CA ASP A 36 16.50 -4.76 8.09
C ASP A 36 15.68 -6.04 8.37
N GLU A 37 14.47 -5.92 8.93
CA GLU A 37 13.55 -7.06 9.11
C GLU A 37 12.78 -7.44 7.84
N ILE A 38 12.53 -6.48 6.94
CA ILE A 38 11.63 -6.68 5.79
C ILE A 38 12.38 -7.08 4.52
N VAL A 39 13.46 -6.37 4.18
CA VAL A 39 14.19 -6.55 2.91
C VAL A 39 15.59 -7.11 3.15
N GLY A 40 16.20 -6.81 4.30
CA GLY A 40 17.54 -7.27 4.69
C GLY A 40 18.70 -6.59 3.93
N ASP A 41 18.49 -6.21 2.67
CA ASP A 41 19.42 -5.38 1.90
C ASP A 41 19.00 -3.90 1.95
N ARG A 42 19.86 -3.08 2.55
CA ARG A 42 19.64 -1.63 2.70
C ARG A 42 19.51 -0.90 1.37
N ALA A 43 20.31 -1.24 0.36
CA ALA A 43 20.28 -0.54 -0.92
C ALA A 43 18.96 -0.84 -1.65
N VAL A 44 18.49 -2.08 -1.58
CA VAL A 44 17.19 -2.48 -2.13
C VAL A 44 16.06 -1.79 -1.38
N ALA A 45 16.10 -1.74 -0.04
CA ALA A 45 15.08 -1.05 0.76
C ALA A 45 14.97 0.44 0.40
N LEU A 46 16.10 1.13 0.22
CA LEU A 46 16.12 2.54 -0.19
C LEU A 46 15.53 2.74 -1.59
N GLN A 47 15.83 1.85 -2.54
CA GLN A 47 15.24 1.92 -3.88
C GLN A 47 13.72 1.71 -3.85
N ILE A 48 13.24 0.76 -3.05
CA ILE A 48 11.81 0.50 -2.88
C ILE A 48 11.12 1.74 -2.26
N GLY A 49 11.69 2.31 -1.19
CA GLY A 49 11.18 3.52 -0.56
C GLY A 49 11.09 4.69 -1.54
N ASN A 50 12.13 4.90 -2.36
CA ASN A 50 12.14 5.93 -3.39
C ASN A 50 11.04 5.74 -4.45
N VAL A 51 10.78 4.50 -4.88
CA VAL A 51 9.70 4.20 -5.84
C VAL A 51 8.33 4.53 -5.24
N LEU A 52 8.09 4.13 -4.00
CA LEU A 52 6.83 4.41 -3.30
C LEU A 52 6.61 5.90 -3.06
N HIS A 53 7.63 6.63 -2.59
CA HIS A 53 7.56 8.08 -2.44
C HIS A 53 7.34 8.81 -3.76
N SER A 54 8.04 8.41 -4.82
CA SER A 54 7.86 9.01 -6.15
C SER A 54 6.42 8.82 -6.65
N ALA A 55 5.88 7.60 -6.52
CA ALA A 55 4.50 7.31 -6.86
C ALA A 55 3.50 8.14 -6.02
N ALA A 56 3.76 8.28 -4.71
CA ALA A 56 2.93 9.09 -3.82
C ALA A 56 2.91 10.58 -4.22
N ILE A 57 4.08 11.15 -4.56
CA ILE A 57 4.20 12.55 -4.99
C ILE A 57 3.40 12.80 -6.27
N GLU A 58 3.55 11.91 -7.27
CA GLU A 58 2.80 12.01 -8.52
C GLU A 58 1.28 11.98 -8.29
N LEU A 59 0.80 11.02 -7.50
CA LEU A 59 -0.63 10.88 -7.20
C LEU A 59 -1.17 12.06 -6.38
N ARG A 60 -0.44 12.56 -5.37
CA ARG A 60 -0.83 13.77 -4.61
C ARG A 60 -0.86 15.02 -5.50
N GLY A 61 0.03 15.11 -6.49
CA GLY A 61 0.06 16.17 -7.48
C GLY A 61 -1.05 16.07 -8.54
N GLY A 62 -1.94 15.07 -8.46
CA GLY A 62 -2.99 14.83 -9.45
C GLY A 62 -2.46 14.26 -10.77
N ARG A 63 -1.20 13.85 -10.82
CA ARG A 63 -0.59 13.24 -12.02
C ARG A 63 -0.85 11.74 -12.01
N ALA A 64 -1.43 11.25 -13.11
CA ALA A 64 -1.70 9.83 -13.27
C ALA A 64 -0.41 9.06 -13.59
N LEU A 65 -0.17 7.98 -12.86
CA LEU A 65 0.88 7.02 -13.22
C LEU A 65 0.43 6.18 -14.43
N PRO A 66 1.35 5.80 -15.34
CA PRO A 66 1.06 4.81 -16.37
C PRO A 66 0.48 3.53 -15.75
N ILE A 67 -0.53 2.94 -16.37
CA ILE A 67 -1.32 1.87 -15.73
C ILE A 67 -0.49 0.65 -15.30
N GLY A 68 0.53 0.28 -16.10
CA GLY A 68 1.47 -0.79 -15.76
C GLY A 68 2.31 -0.46 -14.53
N VAL A 69 2.79 0.78 -14.43
CA VAL A 69 3.56 1.28 -13.28
C VAL A 69 2.68 1.30 -12.04
N ARG A 70 1.46 1.85 -12.14
CA ARG A 70 0.52 1.88 -11.01
C ARG A 70 0.21 0.47 -10.50
N ARG A 71 0.01 -0.50 -11.40
CA ARG A 71 -0.21 -1.90 -11.03
C ARG A 71 1.00 -2.50 -10.32
N ALA A 72 2.20 -2.25 -10.82
CA ALA A 72 3.43 -2.76 -10.21
C ALA A 72 3.64 -2.17 -8.80
N VAL A 73 3.48 -0.84 -8.65
CA VAL A 73 3.60 -0.16 -7.35
C VAL A 73 2.53 -0.63 -6.37
N ARG A 74 1.28 -0.79 -6.81
CA ARG A 74 0.22 -1.39 -5.98
C ARG A 74 0.58 -2.81 -5.51
N GLY A 75 1.06 -3.65 -6.42
CA GLY A 75 1.48 -5.03 -6.10
C GLY A 75 2.61 -5.05 -5.07
N LEU A 76 3.62 -4.21 -5.27
CA LEU A 76 4.72 -4.03 -4.33
C LEU A 76 4.24 -3.57 -2.95
N ALA A 77 3.39 -2.54 -2.90
CA ALA A 77 2.83 -2.02 -1.66
C ALA A 77 2.00 -3.08 -0.91
N ASN A 78 1.24 -3.90 -1.63
CA ASN A 78 0.48 -5.00 -1.03
C ASN A 78 1.41 -6.08 -0.45
N ALA A 79 2.45 -6.48 -1.19
CA ALA A 79 3.40 -7.48 -0.70
C ALA A 79 4.14 -6.99 0.56
N LEU A 80 4.57 -5.72 0.58
CA LEU A 80 5.19 -5.12 1.77
C LEU A 80 4.22 -5.08 2.95
N ARG A 81 2.95 -4.73 2.70
CA ARG A 81 1.92 -4.74 3.73
C ARG A 81 1.69 -6.14 4.30
N GLU A 82 1.67 -7.17 3.47
CA GLU A 82 1.53 -8.57 3.92
C GLU A 82 2.70 -9.00 4.80
N ILE A 83 3.93 -8.58 4.47
CA ILE A 83 5.12 -8.87 5.29
C ILE A 83 5.06 -8.12 6.63
N MET A 84 4.60 -6.87 6.61
CA MET A 84 4.49 -6.02 7.80
C MET A 84 3.29 -6.39 8.70
N ASP A 85 2.32 -7.18 8.20
CA ASP A 85 1.12 -7.56 8.96
C ASP A 85 1.40 -8.80 9.83
N PRO A 86 1.46 -8.66 11.17
CA PRO A 86 1.69 -9.80 12.06
C PRO A 86 0.56 -10.84 12.01
N GLY A 87 -0.62 -10.51 11.47
CA GLY A 87 -1.76 -11.42 11.31
C GLY A 87 -1.81 -12.19 9.98
N ALA A 88 -0.93 -11.87 9.01
CA ALA A 88 -0.89 -12.55 7.71
C ALA A 88 -0.18 -13.91 7.75
N VAL A 89 0.57 -14.20 8.82
CA VAL A 89 1.09 -15.54 9.09
C VAL A 89 -0.06 -16.41 9.56
N ASN A 90 -0.58 -17.20 8.62
CA ASN A 90 -1.56 -18.25 8.83
C ASN A 90 -1.15 -19.12 10.03
N VAL A 91 -1.82 -18.97 11.17
CA VAL A 91 -1.84 -20.03 12.19
C VAL A 91 -2.63 -21.18 11.54
N PRO A 92 -2.02 -22.35 11.29
CA PRO A 92 -2.79 -23.48 10.81
C PRO A 92 -3.87 -23.75 11.84
N LYS A 93 -5.13 -23.72 11.40
CA LYS A 93 -6.25 -24.26 12.18
C LYS A 93 -6.09 -25.78 12.17
N ASP A 94 -5.13 -26.27 12.95
CA ASP A 94 -5.02 -27.69 13.23
C ASP A 94 -6.25 -28.09 14.03
N HIS A 95 -7.04 -28.94 13.37
CA HIS A 95 -7.90 -29.97 13.92
C HIS A 95 -8.16 -29.93 15.43
N ASP A 96 -9.32 -29.42 15.82
CA ASP A 96 -10.04 -30.01 16.94
C ASP A 96 -10.90 -31.16 16.38
N ALA A 97 -10.46 -32.37 16.72
CA ALA A 97 -11.13 -33.64 16.51
C ALA A 97 -12.27 -33.84 17.53
#